data_AF-A0A956GPS7-F1
#
_entry.id   AF-A0A956GPS7-F1
#
_cell.length_a   1.000
_cell.length_b   1.000
_cell.length_c   1.000
_cell.angle_alpha   90.00
_cell.angle_beta   90.00
_cell.angle_gamma   90.00
#
_symmetry.space_group_name_H-M   'P 1'
#
loop_
_entity.id
_entity.type
_entity.pdbx_description
1 polymer ?
#
loop_
_entity_poly.entity_id
_entity_poly.type
_entity_poly.pdbx_seq_one_letter_code
_entity_poly.pdbx_strand_id
1 'polypeptide(L)'
;MPPTPSRSPALARRLLGAAIALCTATAATLTPAVVGVAHAQPLDPYGPDPDALAAGAKDAGDPEIDEAVAAALVARARELIAMEAWADAQELLGEALVRSPDGAAAAEATALLPAVKAKLGIDAGGATSDP
;
A
#
# COMPACT_ATOMS: atom_id res chain seq x y z
N MET A 1 6.90 -10.28 54.90
CA MET A 1 5.71 -11.14 54.77
C MET A 1 5.15 -10.97 53.36
N PRO A 2 5.35 -11.96 52.46
CA PRO A 2 4.78 -12.01 51.12
C PRO A 2 3.32 -12.50 51.14
N PRO A 3 2.59 -12.30 50.03
CA PRO A 3 1.93 -13.45 49.40
C PRO A 3 2.34 -13.64 47.93
N THR A 4 2.91 -14.81 47.62
CA THR A 4 2.64 -15.60 46.40
C THR A 4 1.60 -16.68 46.78
N PRO A 5 0.91 -17.45 45.90
CA PRO A 5 1.15 -17.74 44.47
C PRO A 5 -0.13 -17.93 43.59
N SER A 6 0.07 -18.47 42.37
CA SER A 6 -0.69 -19.60 41.79
C SER A 6 -2.00 -19.37 41.01
N ARG A 7 -1.98 -19.58 39.68
CA ARG A 7 -2.32 -20.85 38.97
C ARG A 7 -2.88 -20.58 37.56
N SER A 8 -2.11 -20.95 36.54
CA SER A 8 -2.63 -21.41 35.25
C SER A 8 -3.21 -22.82 35.43
N PRO A 9 -4.29 -23.21 34.72
CA PRO A 9 -4.11 -24.15 33.60
C PRO A 9 -5.21 -24.14 32.50
N ALA A 10 -4.84 -24.61 31.30
CA ALA A 10 -5.61 -25.27 30.22
C ALA A 10 -5.15 -24.70 28.87
N LEU A 11 -4.30 -25.32 28.04
CA LEU A 11 -4.21 -26.72 27.61
C LEU A 11 -5.57 -27.29 27.18
N ALA A 12 -6.11 -26.77 26.09
CA ALA A 12 -7.06 -27.48 25.24
C ALA A 12 -6.43 -27.73 23.86
N ARG A 13 -5.70 -28.85 23.78
CA ARG A 13 -5.35 -29.50 22.53
C ARG A 13 -6.62 -29.78 21.72
N ARG A 14 -6.70 -29.28 20.50
CA ARG A 14 -7.40 -29.99 19.42
C ARG A 14 -6.53 -30.02 18.16
N LEU A 15 -5.80 -31.13 18.06
CA LEU A 15 -5.33 -31.73 16.83
C LEU A 15 -6.53 -32.10 15.95
N LEU A 16 -6.62 -31.52 14.76
CA LEU A 16 -7.21 -32.11 13.54
C LEU A 16 -6.84 -31.13 12.42
N GLY A 17 -5.90 -31.40 11.51
CA GLY A 17 -5.76 -32.63 10.76
C GLY A 17 -6.49 -32.48 9.43
N ALA A 18 -5.82 -31.93 8.43
CA ALA A 18 -6.18 -32.15 7.02
C ALA A 18 -4.96 -31.83 6.13
N ALA A 19 -4.15 -32.86 5.92
CA ALA A 19 -3.26 -32.94 4.78
C ALA A 19 -4.11 -33.06 3.50
N ILE A 20 -3.95 -32.14 2.56
CA ILE A 20 -4.39 -32.30 1.17
C ILE A 20 -3.22 -31.76 0.33
N ALA A 21 -2.28 -32.64 0.01
CA ALA A 21 -2.25 -33.42 -1.23
C ALA A 21 -1.78 -32.55 -2.40
N LEU A 22 -0.50 -32.73 -2.68
CA LEU A 22 0.22 -32.37 -3.88
C LEU A 22 -0.54 -32.89 -5.13
N CYS A 23 -1.03 -31.99 -5.97
CA CYS A 23 -1.39 -32.30 -7.36
C CYS A 23 -0.61 -31.37 -8.28
N THR A 24 0.47 -31.94 -8.82
CA THR A 24 1.14 -31.53 -10.05
C THR A 24 0.14 -31.41 -11.20
N ALA A 25 0.25 -30.35 -12.02
CA ALA A 25 0.23 -30.44 -13.50
C ALA A 25 -0.05 -29.07 -14.17
N THR A 26 0.97 -28.61 -14.89
CA THR A 26 0.88 -28.22 -16.31
C THR A 26 0.10 -26.96 -16.70
N ALA A 27 0.89 -25.93 -17.01
CA ALA A 27 0.77 -25.01 -18.14
C ALA A 27 -0.63 -24.67 -18.67
N ALA A 28 -1.06 -23.43 -18.39
CA ALA A 28 -1.74 -22.61 -19.37
C ALA A 28 -1.28 -21.16 -19.16
N THR A 29 -0.21 -20.79 -19.85
CA THR A 29 0.07 -19.40 -20.20
C THR A 29 -1.13 -18.90 -21.01
N LEU A 30 -2.14 -18.35 -20.34
CA LEU A 30 -3.09 -17.46 -20.98
C LEU A 30 -2.38 -16.13 -21.20
N THR A 31 -1.54 -16.12 -22.23
CA THR A 31 -1.17 -14.93 -22.97
C THR A 31 -2.49 -14.34 -23.49
N PRO A 32 -2.92 -13.15 -23.05
CA PRO A 32 -3.88 -12.41 -23.85
C PRO A 32 -3.17 -12.09 -25.15
N ALA A 33 -3.51 -12.82 -26.22
CA ALA A 33 -3.24 -12.40 -27.57
C ALA A 33 -4.06 -11.14 -27.81
N VAL A 34 -3.51 -10.01 -27.38
CA VAL A 34 -3.93 -8.71 -27.87
C VAL A 34 -3.57 -8.73 -29.34
N VAL A 35 -4.58 -8.99 -30.18
CA VAL A 35 -4.52 -8.65 -31.60
C VAL A 35 -4.50 -7.13 -31.63
N GLY A 36 -3.31 -6.57 -31.41
CA GLY A 36 -3.01 -5.19 -31.73
C GLY A 36 -3.11 -5.11 -33.24
N VAL A 37 -4.27 -4.71 -33.75
CA VAL A 37 -4.34 -4.08 -35.06
C VAL A 37 -3.49 -2.83 -34.93
N ALA A 38 -2.21 -2.97 -35.25
CA ALA A 38 -1.31 -1.86 -35.50
C ALA A 38 -1.83 -1.15 -36.74
N HIS A 39 -2.85 -0.33 -36.56
CA HIS A 39 -3.05 0.79 -37.46
C HIS A 39 -1.77 1.61 -37.34
N ALA A 40 -0.89 1.47 -38.34
CA ALA A 40 0.17 2.42 -38.61
C ALA A 40 -0.52 3.77 -38.88
N GLN A 41 -0.84 4.48 -37.81
CA GLN A 41 -1.28 5.86 -37.87
C GLN A 41 -0.15 6.62 -38.55
N PRO A 42 -0.45 7.52 -39.50
CA PRO A 42 0.54 8.44 -40.03
C PRO A 42 1.29 9.07 -38.86
N LEU A 43 2.59 8.82 -38.77
CA LEU A 43 3.44 9.39 -37.75
C LEU A 43 3.38 10.91 -37.93
N ASP A 44 2.65 11.60 -37.06
CA ASP A 44 2.54 13.05 -37.09
C ASP A 44 3.88 13.66 -36.68
N PRO A 45 4.65 14.29 -37.59
CA PRO A 45 5.94 14.89 -37.26
C PRO A 45 5.82 16.11 -36.32
N TYR A 46 4.59 16.56 -36.05
CA TYR A 46 4.27 17.61 -35.07
C TYR A 46 3.50 17.08 -33.85
N GLY A 47 3.28 15.76 -33.76
CA GLY A 47 2.73 15.14 -32.56
C GLY A 47 3.70 15.26 -31.39
N PRO A 48 3.23 15.35 -30.15
CA PRO A 48 4.11 15.30 -28.98
C PRO A 48 4.91 13.99 -29.04
N ASP A 49 6.22 14.11 -28.89
CA ASP A 49 7.15 12.98 -28.90
C ASP A 49 6.69 11.94 -27.85
N PRO A 50 6.38 10.70 -28.26
CA PRO A 50 5.94 9.67 -27.31
C PRO A 50 7.01 9.36 -26.26
N ASP A 51 8.30 9.60 -26.55
CA ASP A 51 9.38 9.47 -25.57
C ASP A 51 9.38 10.65 -24.58
N ALA A 52 8.92 11.83 -24.97
CA ALA A 52 8.69 12.95 -24.04
C ALA A 52 7.52 12.69 -23.07
N LEU A 53 6.54 11.87 -23.48
CA LEU A 53 5.44 11.43 -22.60
C LEU A 53 5.88 10.32 -21.62
N ALA A 54 6.88 9.51 -21.98
CA ALA A 54 7.44 8.48 -21.11
C ALA A 54 8.45 9.04 -20.06
N ALA A 55 9.06 10.19 -20.34
CA ALA A 55 10.04 10.85 -19.47
C ALA A 55 9.45 11.48 -18.19
N GLY A 56 8.12 11.49 -18.02
CA GLY A 56 7.48 11.91 -16.75
C GLY A 56 7.50 10.83 -15.65
N ALA A 57 8.01 9.63 -15.95
CA ALA A 57 8.14 8.54 -15.00
C ALA A 57 9.35 8.77 -14.08
N LYS A 58 9.10 9.35 -12.90
CA LYS A 58 10.08 9.74 -11.88
C LYS A 58 11.05 10.82 -12.35
N ASP A 59 10.52 12.02 -12.61
CA ASP A 59 11.33 13.19 -12.30
C ASP A 59 11.61 13.10 -10.79
N ALA A 60 12.89 12.93 -10.43
CA ALA A 60 13.32 13.20 -9.06
C ALA A 60 13.07 14.69 -8.87
N GLY A 61 11.89 15.00 -8.33
CA GLY A 61 11.38 16.35 -8.23
C GLY A 61 12.33 17.23 -7.43
N ASP A 62 12.19 18.53 -7.60
CA ASP A 62 12.80 19.48 -6.68
C ASP A 62 12.31 19.12 -5.25
N PRO A 63 13.22 18.85 -4.29
CA PRO A 63 12.84 18.43 -2.95
C PRO A 63 11.94 19.45 -2.24
N GLU A 64 12.03 20.74 -2.57
CA GLU A 64 11.14 21.76 -2.02
C GLU A 64 9.72 21.63 -2.58
N ILE A 65 9.59 21.34 -3.87
CA ILE A 65 8.30 21.09 -4.51
C ILE A 65 7.71 19.77 -3.99
N ASP A 66 8.52 18.73 -3.87
CA ASP A 66 8.08 17.44 -3.36
C ASP A 66 7.60 17.52 -1.91
N GLU A 67 8.26 18.30 -1.06
CA GLU A 67 7.79 18.58 0.29
C GLU A 67 6.47 19.36 0.30
N ALA A 68 6.32 20.38 -0.55
CA ALA A 68 5.08 21.15 -0.64
C ALA A 68 3.90 20.28 -1.10
N VAL A 69 4.12 19.40 -2.08
CA VAL A 69 3.12 18.43 -2.53
C VAL A 69 2.81 17.42 -1.43
N ALA A 70 3.83 16.87 -0.75
CA ALA A 70 3.63 15.96 0.37
C ALA A 70 2.81 16.60 1.50
N ALA A 71 3.09 17.87 1.84
CA ALA A 71 2.31 18.61 2.83
C ALA A 71 0.85 18.80 2.42
N ALA A 72 0.58 19.10 1.13
CA ALA A 72 -0.78 19.21 0.61
C ALA A 72 -1.53 17.86 0.64
N LEU A 73 -0.84 16.76 0.34
CA LEU A 73 -1.39 15.39 0.44
C LEU A 73 -1.79 15.06 1.88
N VAL A 74 -0.93 15.38 2.86
CA VAL A 74 -1.23 15.18 4.29
C VAL A 74 -2.40 16.04 4.74
N ALA A 75 -2.46 17.31 4.32
CA ALA A 75 -3.60 18.18 4.61
C ALA A 75 -4.91 17.60 4.09
N ARG A 76 -4.94 17.13 2.84
CA ARG A 76 -6.12 16.48 2.26
C ARG A 76 -6.46 15.16 2.96
N ALA A 77 -5.47 14.38 3.37
CA ALA A 77 -5.69 13.16 4.14
C ALA A 77 -6.38 13.42 5.49
N ARG A 78 -6.04 14.53 6.18
CA ARG A 78 -6.74 14.94 7.41
C ARG A 78 -8.22 15.23 7.17
N GLU A 79 -8.55 15.87 6.06
CA GLU A 79 -9.95 16.11 5.68
C GLU A 79 -10.69 14.80 5.44
N LEU A 80 -10.06 13.84 4.73
CA LEU A 80 -10.62 12.51 4.51
C LEU A 80 -10.79 11.73 5.82
N ILE A 81 -9.86 11.84 6.76
CA ILE A 81 -9.98 11.30 8.12
C ILE A 81 -11.20 11.86 8.83
N ALA A 82 -11.42 13.18 8.75
CA ALA A 82 -12.60 13.83 9.36
C ALA A 82 -13.93 13.37 8.73
N MET A 83 -13.89 12.91 7.48
CA MET A 83 -15.03 12.34 6.76
C MET A 83 -15.12 10.81 6.86
N GLU A 84 -14.26 10.18 7.67
CA GLU A 84 -14.16 8.73 7.84
C GLU A 84 -13.84 7.96 6.52
N ALA A 85 -13.25 8.63 5.54
CA ALA A 85 -12.78 8.05 4.28
C ALA A 85 -11.36 7.45 4.46
N TRP A 86 -11.27 6.42 5.30
CA TRP A 86 -9.99 5.88 5.80
C TRP A 86 -9.08 5.28 4.71
N ALA A 87 -9.65 4.64 3.68
CA ALA A 87 -8.88 4.00 2.61
C ALA A 87 -8.14 5.04 1.75
N ASP A 88 -8.86 6.06 1.28
CA ASP A 88 -8.29 7.16 0.50
C ASP A 88 -7.26 7.94 1.33
N ALA A 89 -7.54 8.17 2.62
CA ALA A 89 -6.59 8.79 3.53
C ALA A 89 -5.28 7.98 3.63
N GLN A 90 -5.36 6.65 3.71
CA GLN A 90 -4.16 5.80 3.76
C GLN A 90 -3.32 5.92 2.49
N GLU A 91 -3.96 5.95 1.31
CA GLU A 91 -3.27 6.10 0.03
C GLU A 91 -2.51 7.42 -0.05
N LEU A 92 -3.17 8.54 0.29
CA LEU A 92 -2.52 9.86 0.26
C LEU A 92 -1.36 9.98 1.26
N LEU A 93 -1.51 9.41 2.46
CA LEU A 93 -0.42 9.39 3.44
C LEU A 93 0.75 8.52 2.96
N GLY A 94 0.47 7.41 2.26
CA GLY A 94 1.49 6.59 1.63
C GLY A 94 2.25 7.31 0.53
N GLU A 95 1.53 8.01 -0.35
CA GLU A 95 2.13 8.81 -1.43
C GLU A 95 3.00 9.94 -0.87
N ALA A 96 2.53 10.63 0.19
CA ALA A 96 3.32 11.66 0.87
C ALA A 96 4.66 11.12 1.40
N LEU A 97 4.67 9.91 1.98
CA LEU A 97 5.90 9.24 2.46
C LEU A 97 6.84 8.85 1.33
N VAL A 98 6.32 8.42 0.17
CA VAL A 98 7.17 8.08 -0.98
C VAL A 98 7.79 9.34 -1.58
N ARG A 99 7.03 10.44 -1.60
CA ARG A 99 7.47 11.69 -2.24
C ARG A 99 8.48 12.47 -1.41
N SER A 100 8.27 12.59 -0.09
CA SER A 100 9.19 13.30 0.80
C SER A 100 9.49 12.48 2.05
N PRO A 101 10.31 11.41 1.97
CA PRO A 101 10.50 10.44 3.05
C PRO A 101 11.13 11.00 4.33
N ASP A 102 11.96 12.04 4.21
CA ASP A 102 12.69 12.65 5.31
C ASP A 102 12.14 14.03 5.72
N GLY A 103 11.03 14.47 5.10
CA GLY A 103 10.42 15.77 5.29
C GLY A 103 9.52 15.89 6.53
N ALA A 104 9.07 17.11 6.81
CA ALA A 104 8.12 17.36 7.89
C ALA A 104 6.77 16.69 7.60
N ALA A 105 6.36 16.68 6.31
CA ALA A 105 5.19 15.97 5.84
C ALA A 105 5.28 14.45 6.12
N ALA A 106 6.44 13.82 5.91
CA ALA A 106 6.63 12.40 6.23
C ALA A 106 6.57 12.10 7.73
N ALA A 107 7.15 12.96 8.57
CA ALA A 107 7.06 12.80 10.02
C ALA A 107 5.58 12.80 10.47
N GLU A 108 4.79 13.68 9.88
CA GLU A 108 3.36 13.75 10.16
C GLU A 108 2.58 12.56 9.59
N ALA A 109 2.84 12.18 8.34
CA ALA A 109 2.20 11.04 7.71
C ALA A 109 2.46 9.75 8.50
N THR A 110 3.70 9.56 8.98
CA THR A 110 4.09 8.45 9.85
C THR A 110 3.32 8.45 11.18
N ALA A 111 3.01 9.63 11.73
CA ALA A 111 2.23 9.73 12.96
C ALA A 111 0.74 9.38 12.75
N LEU A 112 0.17 9.71 11.58
CA LEU A 112 -1.24 9.47 11.27
C LEU A 112 -1.52 8.04 10.78
N LEU A 113 -0.58 7.44 10.02
CA LEU A 113 -0.78 6.16 9.35
C LEU A 113 -1.24 5.02 10.29
N PRO A 114 -0.70 4.85 11.51
CA PRO A 114 -1.13 3.78 12.42
C PRO A 114 -2.59 3.90 12.83
N ALA A 115 -3.08 5.12 13.07
CA ALA A 115 -4.47 5.36 13.45
C ALA A 115 -5.42 5.05 12.27
N VAL A 116 -5.05 5.45 11.05
CA VAL A 116 -5.80 5.14 9.83
C VAL A 116 -5.83 3.63 9.57
N LYS A 117 -4.69 2.96 9.68
CA LYS A 117 -4.56 1.51 9.54
C LYS A 117 -5.42 0.74 10.55
N ALA A 118 -5.42 1.16 11.81
CA ALA A 118 -6.26 0.56 12.85
C ALA A 118 -7.75 0.68 12.50
N LYS A 119 -8.20 1.79 11.91
CA LYS A 119 -9.59 1.96 11.44
C LYS A 119 -9.95 1.03 10.29
N LEU A 120 -8.98 0.70 9.45
CA LEU A 120 -9.14 -0.25 8.35
C LEU A 120 -9.02 -1.72 8.79
N GLY A 121 -8.68 -1.99 10.06
CA GLY A 121 -8.40 -3.34 10.54
C GLY A 121 -7.11 -3.92 9.95
N ILE A 122 -6.20 -3.07 9.46
CA ILE A 122 -4.91 -3.44 8.88
C ILE A 122 -3.84 -3.23 9.95
N ASP A 123 -3.87 -4.07 10.99
CA ASP A 123 -2.78 -4.05 11.96
C ASP A 123 -1.48 -4.50 11.28
N ALA A 124 -0.35 -3.86 11.64
CA ALA A 124 0.97 -4.18 11.11
C ALA A 124 1.42 -5.62 11.41
N GLY A 125 0.64 -6.35 12.20
CA GLY A 125 0.71 -7.79 12.33
C GLY A 125 -0.53 -8.44 11.72
N GLY A 126 -0.45 -8.84 10.45
CA GLY A 126 -1.14 -10.04 9.97
C GLY A 126 -0.65 -11.33 10.66
N ALA A 127 -0.23 -11.24 11.93
CA ALA A 127 -0.50 -12.28 12.90
C ALA A 127 -1.93 -11.97 13.37
N THR A 128 -2.97 -12.36 12.66
CA THR A 128 -3.54 -13.72 12.84
C THR A 128 -3.11 -14.34 14.17
N SER A 129 -3.29 -13.57 15.24
CA SER A 129 -3.50 -14.09 16.57
C SER A 129 -4.93 -14.55 16.56
N ASP A 130 -5.14 -15.80 16.16
CA ASP A 130 -6.30 -16.54 16.62
C ASP A 130 -6.14 -18.01 16.23
N PRO A 131 -6.65 -18.93 17.06
CA PRO A 131 -6.43 -19.08 18.51
C PRO A 131 -5.73 -20.42 18.89
#